data_AF-K9QXM7-F1
#
_entry.id   AF-K9QXM7-F1
#
_cell.length_a   1.000
_cell.length_b   1.000
_cell.length_c   1.000
_cell.angle_alpha   90.00
_cell.angle_beta   90.00
_cell.angle_gamma   90.00
#
_symmetry.space_group_name_H-M   'P 1'
#
loop_
_entity.id
_entity.type
_entity.pdbx_description
1 polymer ?
#
loop_
_entity_poly.entity_id
_entity_poly.type
_entity_poly.pdbx_seq_one_letter_code
_entity_poly.pdbx_strand_id
1 'polypeptide(L)'
;MRCEFIVISPQCPPGESWSVQILSNRLDEAITQYPIDPNRIYLTGLSMGGYGTWHLAAAPQRFAAIAPVCGGGNPLQSENLKTLAVWAFHRARDHVVPLSASEKMVAALKACGGNVRFTVYPEAVYTPKSTLTLP
;
A
#
# COMPACT_ATOMS: atom_id res chain seq x y z
N MET A 1 -24.61 -0.22 8.69
CA MET A 1 -23.28 -0.60 9.21
C MET A 1 -22.41 0.65 9.19
N ARG A 2 -21.99 1.18 10.34
CA ARG A 2 -21.14 2.37 10.42
C ARG A 2 -19.71 1.87 10.55
N CYS A 3 -18.87 2.10 9.54
CA CYS A 3 -17.44 1.85 9.66
C CYS A 3 -16.81 3.12 10.24
N GLU A 4 -16.57 3.10 11.55
CA GLU A 4 -15.78 4.14 12.21
C GLU A 4 -14.31 3.74 12.10
N PHE A 5 -13.53 4.57 11.41
CA PHE A 5 -12.08 4.41 11.28
C PHE A 5 -11.38 5.52 12.04
N ILE A 6 -10.33 5.16 12.77
CA ILE A 6 -9.31 6.12 13.18
C ILE A 6 -8.27 6.16 12.05
N VAL A 7 -8.01 7.35 11.52
CA VAL A 7 -7.03 7.54 10.44
C VAL A 7 -5.81 8.24 11.00
N ILE A 8 -4.64 7.62 10.83
CA ILE A 8 -3.35 8.17 11.25
C ILE A 8 -2.51 8.39 10.01
N SER A 9 -2.05 9.63 9.81
CA SER A 9 -1.25 10.04 8.66
C SER A 9 0.08 10.61 9.15
N PRO A 10 1.09 9.76 9.42
CA PRO A 10 2.40 10.24 9.85
C PRO A 10 3.05 11.08 8.76
N GLN A 11 3.93 12.01 9.15
CA GLN A 11 4.73 12.81 8.22
C GLN A 11 6.18 12.30 8.25
N CYS A 12 6.73 12.02 7.07
CA CYS A 12 8.15 11.73 6.92
C CYS A 12 8.93 13.06 6.94
N PRO A 13 10.03 13.19 7.69
CA PRO A 13 10.86 14.39 7.67
C PRO A 13 11.41 14.68 6.26
N PRO A 14 11.67 15.95 5.92
CA PRO A 14 12.27 16.32 4.65
C PRO A 14 13.64 15.64 4.45
N GLY A 15 13.87 15.07 3.26
CA GLY A 15 15.12 14.40 2.91
C GLY A 15 15.25 12.96 3.43
N GLU A 16 14.27 12.47 4.20
CA GLU A 16 14.24 11.10 4.71
C GLU A 16 13.32 10.18 3.89
N SER A 17 13.41 8.88 4.17
CA SER A 17 12.49 7.85 3.69
C SER A 17 11.84 7.15 4.88
N TRP A 18 10.72 6.46 4.63
CA TRP A 18 10.02 5.72 5.69
C TRP A 18 10.92 4.70 6.37
N SER A 19 11.13 4.88 7.68
CA SER A 19 11.77 3.89 8.54
C SER A 19 10.71 2.96 9.14
N VAL A 20 10.86 1.65 8.92
CA VAL A 20 9.99 0.62 9.51
C VAL A 20 9.99 0.73 11.03
N GLN A 21 11.16 0.94 11.65
CA GLN A 21 11.27 1.04 13.10
C GLN A 21 10.51 2.24 13.65
N ILE A 22 10.66 3.42 13.03
CA ILE A 22 9.97 4.64 13.48
C ILE A 22 8.46 4.48 13.30
N LEU A 23 8.00 3.97 12.15
CA LEU A 23 6.58 3.75 11.90
C LEU A 23 5.97 2.72 12.86
N SER A 24 6.68 1.63 13.16
CA SER A 24 6.23 0.64 14.15
C SER A 24 6.08 1.27 15.54
N ASN A 25 7.05 2.07 16.00
CA ASN A 25 6.95 2.75 17.29
C ASN A 25 5.77 3.72 17.34
N ARG A 26 5.52 4.47 16.26
CA ARG A 26 4.36 5.36 16.18
C ARG A 26 3.03 4.62 16.14
N LEU A 27 2.98 3.45 15.51
CA LEU A 27 1.81 2.58 15.56
C LEU A 27 1.57 2.05 16.98
N ASP A 28 2.63 1.64 17.70
CA ASP A 28 2.53 1.17 19.09
C ASP A 28 2.03 2.28 20.02
N GLU A 29 2.57 3.50 19.88
CA GLU A 29 2.08 4.69 20.60
C GLU A 29 0.60 4.95 20.30
N ALA A 30 0.17 4.83 19.04
CA ALA A 30 -1.23 5.04 18.68
C ALA A 30 -2.16 3.97 19.28
N ILE A 31 -1.75 2.71 19.27
CA ILE A 31 -2.53 1.60 19.85
C ILE A 31 -2.72 1.80 21.36
N THR A 32 -1.74 2.39 22.05
CA THR A 32 -1.86 2.68 23.49
C THR A 32 -2.70 3.92 23.79
N GLN A 33 -2.72 4.91 22.90
CA GLN A 33 -3.41 6.19 23.13
C GLN A 33 -4.88 6.21 22.68
N TYR A 34 -5.24 5.39 21.69
CA TYR A 34 -6.56 5.39 21.07
C TYR A 34 -7.22 4.02 21.17
N PRO A 35 -8.57 3.93 21.13
CA PRO A 35 -9.30 2.67 21.19
C PRO A 35 -9.23 1.91 19.85
N ILE A 36 -8.02 1.48 19.48
CA ILE A 36 -7.74 0.74 18.25
C ILE A 36 -7.93 -0.76 18.52
N ASP A 37 -8.71 -1.41 17.66
CA ASP A 37 -8.80 -2.87 17.64
C ASP A 37 -7.55 -3.46 16.96
N PRO A 38 -6.70 -4.21 17.68
CA PRO A 38 -5.44 -4.73 17.14
C PRO A 38 -5.65 -5.74 16.00
N ASN A 39 -6.84 -6.33 15.89
CA ASN A 39 -7.17 -7.27 14.81
C ASN A 39 -7.71 -6.58 13.56
N ARG A 40 -7.89 -5.25 13.57
CA ARG A 40 -8.45 -4.46 12.46
C ARG A 40 -7.60 -3.24 12.14
N ILE A 41 -6.28 -3.43 12.08
CA ILE A 41 -5.33 -2.41 11.63
C ILE A 41 -5.08 -2.60 10.13
N TYR A 42 -5.21 -1.53 9.36
CA TYR A 42 -5.00 -1.51 7.91
C TYR A 42 -3.91 -0.52 7.54
N LEU A 43 -3.16 -0.80 6.48
CA LEU A 43 -2.09 0.07 6.01
C LEU A 43 -2.19 0.34 4.51
N THR A 44 -1.98 1.59 4.13
CA THR A 44 -1.91 2.03 2.73
C THR A 44 -0.95 3.20 2.59
N GLY A 45 -0.49 3.45 1.37
CA GLY A 45 0.37 4.57 1.02
C GLY A 45 0.63 4.61 -0.48
N LEU A 46 0.96 5.81 -0.97
CA LEU A 46 1.21 6.12 -2.37
C LEU A 46 2.70 6.36 -2.62
N SER A 47 3.25 5.86 -3.73
CA SER A 47 4.63 6.11 -4.15
C SER A 47 5.63 5.69 -3.05
N MET A 48 6.41 6.62 -2.48
CA MET A 48 7.24 6.37 -1.29
C MET A 48 6.44 5.68 -0.17
N GLY A 49 5.19 6.09 0.07
CA GLY A 49 4.28 5.42 1.01
C GLY A 49 3.84 4.02 0.56
N GLY A 50 3.80 3.74 -0.75
CA GLY A 50 3.58 2.39 -1.28
C GLY A 50 4.76 1.47 -0.94
N TYR A 51 6.00 1.98 -1.03
CA TYR A 51 7.18 1.27 -0.53
C TYR A 51 7.13 1.08 0.99
N GLY A 52 6.80 2.13 1.73
CA GLY A 52 6.62 2.06 3.19
C GLY A 52 5.57 1.01 3.60
N THR A 53 4.48 0.91 2.84
CA THR A 53 3.42 -0.08 3.07
C THR A 53 3.95 -1.52 2.96
N TRP A 54 4.66 -1.83 1.88
CA TRP A 54 5.25 -3.16 1.69
C TRP A 54 6.27 -3.51 2.78
N HIS A 55 7.18 -2.58 3.09
CA HIS A 55 8.24 -2.83 4.07
C HIS A 55 7.71 -2.96 5.51
N LEU A 56 6.80 -2.08 5.92
CA LEU A 56 6.22 -2.12 7.26
C LEU A 56 5.34 -3.37 7.45
N ALA A 57 4.59 -3.77 6.43
CA ALA A 57 3.76 -4.97 6.49
C ALA A 57 4.57 -6.28 6.57
N ALA A 58 5.82 -6.28 6.10
CA ALA A 58 6.71 -7.44 6.19
C ALA A 58 7.30 -7.64 7.60
N ALA A 59 7.09 -6.70 8.52
CA ALA A 59 7.35 -6.87 9.94
C ALA A 59 6.30 -7.81 10.58
N PRO A 60 6.57 -8.41 11.76
CA PRO A 60 5.71 -9.43 12.38
C PRO A 60 4.23 -9.01 12.46
N GLN A 61 3.32 -9.90 12.08
CA GLN A 61 1.87 -9.68 11.87
C GLN A 61 1.23 -8.57 12.73
N ARG A 62 1.08 -7.37 12.15
CA ARG A 62 0.35 -6.23 12.75
C ARG A 62 -0.92 -5.84 12.02
N PHE A 63 -1.05 -6.24 10.75
CA PHE A 63 -2.06 -5.72 9.84
C PHE A 63 -3.05 -6.80 9.45
N ALA A 64 -4.32 -6.44 9.34
CA ALA A 64 -5.38 -7.30 8.82
C ALA A 64 -5.37 -7.33 7.28
N ALA A 65 -5.09 -6.18 6.65
CA ALA A 65 -4.91 -6.07 5.21
C ALA A 65 -4.09 -4.84 4.83
N ILE A 66 -3.52 -4.85 3.63
CA ILE A 66 -2.79 -3.70 3.07
C ILE A 66 -3.23 -3.35 1.66
N ALA A 67 -3.10 -2.06 1.33
CA ALA A 67 -3.40 -1.52 0.00
C ALA A 67 -2.25 -0.62 -0.51
N PRO A 68 -1.10 -1.18 -0.93
CA PRO A 68 0.01 -0.39 -1.47
C PRO A 68 -0.33 0.18 -2.85
N VAL A 69 -0.03 1.47 -3.07
CA VAL A 69 -0.27 2.17 -4.35
C VAL A 69 1.04 2.66 -4.95
N CYS A 70 1.30 2.27 -6.20
CA CYS A 70 2.50 2.59 -6.99
C CYS A 70 3.83 2.55 -6.22
N GLY A 71 4.11 1.43 -5.55
CA GLY A 71 5.37 1.18 -4.83
C GLY A 71 5.96 -0.20 -5.14
N GLY A 72 6.96 -0.58 -4.36
CA GLY A 72 7.59 -1.92 -4.39
C GLY A 72 8.09 -2.34 -3.02
N GLY A 73 8.67 -3.52 -2.92
CA GLY A 73 9.23 -4.05 -1.69
C GLY A 73 10.37 -5.02 -1.97
N ASN A 74 10.69 -5.86 -1.00
CA ASN A 74 11.65 -6.95 -1.17
C ASN A 74 10.91 -8.28 -1.40
N PRO A 75 10.93 -8.84 -2.63
CA PRO A 75 10.29 -10.12 -2.94
C PRO A 75 10.74 -11.28 -2.06
N LEU A 76 11.97 -11.24 -1.53
CA LEU A 76 12.51 -12.28 -0.65
C LEU A 76 11.80 -12.33 0.71
N GLN A 77 11.07 -11.26 1.08
CA GLN A 77 10.31 -11.19 2.32
C GLN A 77 8.82 -11.53 2.13
N SER A 78 8.42 -12.04 0.95
CA SER A 78 7.01 -12.33 0.65
C SER A 78 6.39 -13.40 1.54
N GLU A 79 7.18 -14.32 2.10
CA GLU A 79 6.68 -15.30 3.09
C GLU A 79 6.13 -14.62 4.35
N ASN A 80 6.70 -13.48 4.77
CA ASN A 80 6.20 -12.72 5.92
C ASN A 80 4.80 -12.12 5.67
N LEU A 81 4.44 -11.99 4.39
CA LEU A 81 3.19 -11.39 3.92
C LEU A 81 2.16 -12.45 3.50
N LYS A 82 2.53 -13.74 3.55
CA LYS A 82 1.73 -14.85 2.97
C LYS A 82 0.31 -14.93 3.49
N THR A 83 0.10 -14.68 4.78
CA THR A 83 -1.23 -14.74 5.42
C THR A 83 -2.01 -13.43 5.30
N LEU A 84 -1.39 -12.36 4.79
CA LEU A 84 -1.96 -11.03 4.74
C LEU A 84 -2.85 -10.87 3.50
N ALA A 85 -4.02 -10.25 3.66
CA ALA A 85 -4.81 -9.84 2.50
C ALA A 85 -4.20 -8.59 1.87
N VAL A 86 -3.83 -8.67 0.59
CA VAL A 86 -3.18 -7.58 -0.15
C VAL A 86 -4.02 -7.16 -1.35
N TRP A 87 -4.24 -5.86 -1.51
CA TRP A 87 -4.75 -5.29 -2.77
C TRP A 87 -3.80 -4.21 -3.27
N ALA A 88 -2.92 -4.58 -4.19
CA ALA A 88 -1.96 -3.67 -4.80
C ALA A 88 -2.57 -2.90 -5.98
N PHE A 89 -2.12 -1.67 -6.18
CA PHE A 89 -2.56 -0.78 -7.26
C PHE A 89 -1.38 -0.14 -7.98
N HIS A 90 -1.43 -0.02 -9.30
CA HIS A 90 -0.40 0.66 -10.08
C HIS A 90 -0.97 1.18 -11.41
N ARG A 91 -0.37 2.23 -12.00
CA ARG A 91 -0.66 2.63 -13.37
C ARG A 91 0.24 1.87 -14.36
N ALA A 92 -0.30 1.50 -15.53
CA ALA A 92 0.45 0.78 -16.56
C ALA A 92 1.67 1.58 -17.08
N ARG A 93 1.51 2.90 -17.24
CA ARG A 93 2.56 3.84 -17.66
C ARG A 93 2.88 4.82 -16.53
N ASP A 94 3.42 4.30 -15.44
CA ASP A 94 4.01 5.12 -14.40
C ASP A 94 5.48 5.41 -14.76
N HIS A 95 5.80 6.69 -14.94
CA HIS A 95 7.13 7.16 -15.33
C HIS A 95 8.03 7.48 -14.14
N VAL A 96 7.51 7.41 -12.92
CA VAL A 96 8.24 7.71 -11.67
C VAL A 96 8.61 6.41 -10.98
N VAL A 97 7.63 5.54 -10.74
CA VAL A 97 7.84 4.20 -10.17
C VAL A 97 7.45 3.19 -11.25
N PRO A 98 8.39 2.41 -11.81
CA PRO A 98 8.04 1.45 -12.84
C PRO A 98 7.01 0.42 -12.33
N LEU A 99 6.01 0.08 -13.15
CA LEU A 99 5.01 -0.96 -12.87
C LEU A 99 5.63 -2.25 -12.33
N SER A 100 6.80 -2.61 -12.84
CA SER A 100 7.56 -3.80 -12.45
C SER A 100 7.90 -3.86 -10.96
N ALA A 101 7.94 -2.73 -10.25
CA ALA A 101 8.13 -2.69 -8.80
C ALA A 101 6.99 -3.40 -8.05
N SER A 102 5.74 -3.19 -8.49
CA SER A 102 4.59 -3.90 -7.91
C SER A 102 4.43 -5.30 -8.49
N GLU A 103 4.70 -5.51 -9.78
CA GLU A 103 4.59 -6.84 -10.40
C GLU A 103 5.50 -7.87 -9.72
N LYS A 104 6.74 -7.50 -9.38
CA LYS A 104 7.68 -8.39 -8.69
C LYS A 104 7.15 -8.83 -7.31
N MET A 105 6.57 -7.91 -6.55
CA MET A 105 5.97 -8.23 -5.24
C MET A 105 4.74 -9.13 -5.39
N VAL A 106 3.85 -8.79 -6.32
CA VAL A 106 2.64 -9.58 -6.59
C VAL A 106 3.00 -11.00 -7.06
N ALA A 107 3.99 -11.14 -7.94
CA ALA A 107 4.46 -12.43 -8.43
C ALA A 107 5.05 -13.27 -7.30
N ALA A 108 5.90 -12.69 -6.44
CA ALA A 108 6.50 -13.38 -5.32
C ALA A 108 5.46 -13.81 -4.27
N LEU A 109 4.47 -12.95 -3.98
CA LEU A 109 3.35 -13.30 -3.10
C LEU A 109 2.50 -14.42 -3.65
N LYS A 110 2.20 -14.42 -4.95
CA LYS A 110 1.50 -15.54 -5.58
C LYS A 110 2.32 -16.83 -5.50
N ALA A 111 3.64 -16.74 -5.71
CA ALA A 111 4.52 -17.90 -5.68
C ALA A 111 4.59 -18.58 -4.31
N CYS A 112 4.51 -17.83 -3.20
CA CYS A 112 4.43 -18.41 -1.86
C CYS A 112 3.01 -18.81 -1.42
N GLY A 113 2.00 -18.63 -2.28
CA GLY A 113 0.60 -18.96 -2.00
C GLY A 113 -0.15 -17.89 -1.19
N GLY A 114 0.30 -16.63 -1.23
CA GLY A 114 -0.33 -15.52 -0.54
C GLY A 114 -1.60 -14.97 -1.20
N ASN A 115 -2.40 -14.24 -0.42
CA ASN A 115 -3.66 -13.66 -0.88
C ASN A 115 -3.45 -12.23 -1.44
N VAL A 116 -3.25 -12.13 -2.75
CA VAL A 116 -3.00 -10.84 -3.43
C VAL A 116 -3.91 -10.58 -4.63
N ARG A 117 -4.57 -9.42 -4.60
CA ARG A 117 -5.24 -8.80 -5.74
C ARG A 117 -4.35 -7.69 -6.31
N PHE A 118 -4.29 -7.57 -7.64
CA PHE A 118 -3.53 -6.51 -8.30
C PHE A 118 -4.39 -5.80 -9.34
N THR A 119 -4.56 -4.49 -9.18
CA THR A 119 -5.26 -3.63 -10.12
C THR A 119 -4.26 -2.76 -10.85
N VAL A 120 -4.16 -2.96 -12.17
CA VAL A 120 -3.38 -2.10 -13.05
C VAL A 120 -4.34 -1.15 -13.76
N TYR A 121 -4.17 0.14 -13.56
CA TYR A 121 -4.93 1.16 -14.29
C TYR A 121 -4.31 1.33 -15.68
N PRO A 122 -5.08 1.09 -16.76
CA PRO A 122 -4.59 1.33 -18.11
C PRO A 122 -4.31 2.81 -18.30
N GLU A 123 -3.53 3.14 -19.32
CA GLU A 123 -3.43 4.52 -19.75
C GLU A 123 -4.81 5.01 -20.21
N ALA A 124 -5.22 6.16 -19.72
CA ALA A 124 -6.38 6.83 -20.28
C ALA A 124 -6.02 7.25 -21.70
N VAL A 125 -6.67 6.65 -22.71
CA VAL A 125 -6.68 7.24 -24.05
C VAL A 125 -7.32 8.62 -23.87
N TYR A 126 -6.53 9.68 -24.03
CA TYR A 126 -7.08 11.03 -24.08
C TYR A 126 -8.10 11.07 -25.23
N THR A 127 -9.38 11.08 -24.87
CA THR A 127 -10.45 11.43 -25.78
C THR A 127 -10.72 12.91 -25.51
N PRO A 128 -10.34 13.83 -26.43
CA PRO A 128 -10.77 15.21 -26.29
C PRO A 128 -12.30 15.19 -26.20
N LYS A 129 -12.85 15.83 -25.17
CA LYS A 129 -14.31 16.04 -25.11
C LYS A 129 -14.67 16.85 -26.36
N SER A 130 -15.35 16.23 -27.32
CA SER A 130 -15.96 16.95 -28.43
C SER A 130 -16.80 18.06 -27.84
N THR A 131 -16.56 19.28 -28.30
CA THR A 131 -17.28 20.49 -27.91
C THR A 131 -18.78 20.21 -27.94
N LEU A 132 -19.40 20.02 -26.77
CA LEU A 132 -20.85 20.02 -26.64
C LEU A 132 -21.29 21.46 -26.83
N THR A 133 -21.61 21.83 -28.07
CA THR A 133 -22.51 22.96 -28.32
C THR A 133 -23.87 22.53 -27.79
N LEU A 134 -24.26 23.13 -26.66
CA LEU A 134 -25.62 23.05 -26.14
C LEU A 134 -26.58 23.77 -27.12
N PRO A 135 -27.81 23.25 -27.31
CA PRO A 135 -28.85 23.93 -28.08
C PRO A 135 -29.33 25.22 -27.39
#